data_AF-A0A3C0DJ77-F1
#
_entry.id   AF-A0A3C0DJ77-F1
#
_cell.length_a   1.000
_cell.length_b   1.000
_cell.length_c   1.000
_cell.angle_alpha   90.00
_cell.angle_beta   90.00
_cell.angle_gamma   90.00
#
_symmetry.space_group_name_H-M   'P 1'
#
loop_
_entity.id
_entity.type
_entity.pdbx_description
1 polymer ?
#
loop_
_entity_poly.entity_id
_entity_poly.type
_entity_poly.pdbx_seq_one_letter_code
_entity_poly.pdbx_strand_id
1 'polypeptide(L)'
;VCYAPIMATGGVIMALEKSTSMSWIIAVACAVLLGLIMIIFAIAMPKFKAMQKLVDRINLVARETLNGLSVIRAFSTSQFEKERFDNANKDLARTGLFINRTVTFMMPVMMLIMNGV
;
A
#
# COMPACT_ATOMS: atom_id res chain seq x y z
N VAL A 1 -10.37 2.49 17.56
CA VAL A 1 -9.19 1.60 17.67
C VAL A 1 -9.36 0.56 18.79
N CYS A 2 -9.94 0.89 19.95
CA CYS A 2 -10.13 -0.08 21.05
C CYS A 2 -11.16 -1.20 20.80
N TYR A 3 -12.04 -1.09 19.80
CA TYR A 3 -13.04 -2.12 19.49
C TYR A 3 -12.45 -3.38 18.86
N ALA A 4 -11.37 -3.25 18.09
CA ALA A 4 -10.72 -4.38 17.43
C ALA A 4 -10.21 -5.45 18.40
N PRO A 5 -9.44 -5.11 19.46
CA PRO A 5 -8.98 -6.12 20.42
C PRO A 5 -10.12 -6.72 21.25
N ILE A 6 -11.16 -5.94 21.58
CA ILE A 6 -12.34 -6.42 22.32
C ILE A 6 -13.15 -7.41 21.47
N MET A 7 -13.35 -7.11 20.19
CA MET A 7 -14.04 -8.03 19.28
C MET A 7 -13.20 -9.28 18.98
N ALA A 8 -11.88 -9.14 18.88
CA ALA A 8 -10.98 -10.28 18.68
C ALA A 8 -11.01 -11.24 19.88
N THR A 9 -10.91 -10.72 21.11
CA THR A 9 -11.01 -11.56 22.31
C THR A 9 -12.41 -12.14 22.49
N GLY A 10 -13.47 -11.35 22.28
CA GLY A 10 -14.84 -11.84 22.33
C GLY A 10 -15.15 -12.93 21.30
N GLY A 11 -14.64 -12.78 20.07
CA GLY A 11 -14.81 -13.76 18.99
C GLY A 11 -14.10 -15.09 19.28
N VAL A 12 -12.89 -15.06 19.86
CA VAL A 12 -12.14 -16.27 20.25
C VAL A 12 -12.86 -17.02 21.37
N ILE A 13 -13.36 -16.30 22.38
CA ILE A 13 -14.10 -16.92 23.51
C ILE A 13 -15.38 -17.58 23.01
N MET A 14 -16.17 -16.89 22.19
CA MET A 14 -17.43 -17.41 21.67
C MET A 14 -17.24 -18.58 20.68
N ALA A 15 -16.12 -18.58 19.93
CA ALA A 15 -15.74 -19.70 19.08
C ALA A 15 -15.41 -20.96 19.88
N LEU A 16 -14.78 -20.85 21.05
CA LEU A 16 -14.44 -21.98 21.93
C LEU A 16 -15.68 -22.58 22.63
N GLU A 17 -16.71 -21.79 22.92
CA GLU A 17 -17.92 -22.24 23.62
C GLU A 17 -18.91 -23.01 22.73
N LYS A 18 -18.95 -22.77 21.41
CA LYS A 18 -20.04 -23.23 20.52
C LYS A 18 -19.88 -24.66 19.96
N SER A 19 -19.04 -25.50 20.59
CA SER A 19 -18.63 -26.88 20.25
C SER A 19 -17.32 -27.02 19.46
N THR A 20 -16.45 -27.90 19.97
CA THR A 20 -15.05 -28.15 19.53
C THR A 20 -14.91 -28.47 18.04
N SER A 21 -15.96 -28.97 17.40
CA SER A 21 -15.94 -29.33 15.97
C SER A 21 -15.91 -28.12 15.03
N MET A 22 -16.55 -27.00 15.40
CA MET A 22 -16.56 -25.78 14.59
C MET A 22 -15.45 -24.79 14.97
N SER A 23 -15.00 -24.80 16.24
CA SER A 23 -13.93 -23.91 16.70
C SER A 23 -12.63 -24.07 15.93
N TRP A 24 -12.27 -25.31 15.57
CA TRP A 24 -11.02 -25.59 14.84
C TRP A 24 -11.05 -25.03 13.41
N ILE A 25 -12.19 -25.14 12.71
CA ILE A 25 -12.36 -24.60 11.35
C ILE A 25 -12.19 -23.08 11.35
N ILE A 26 -12.80 -22.39 12.33
CA ILE A 26 -12.68 -20.94 12.51
C ILE A 26 -11.23 -20.55 12.83
N ALA A 27 -10.55 -21.31 13.71
CA ALA A 27 -9.16 -21.06 14.05
C ALA A 27 -8.22 -21.20 12.83
N VAL A 28 -8.41 -22.23 12.01
CA VAL A 28 -7.66 -22.42 10.76
C VAL A 28 -7.96 -21.30 9.76
N ALA A 29 -9.23 -20.91 9.59
CA ALA A 29 -9.62 -19.81 8.70
C ALA A 29 -8.96 -18.49 9.12
N CYS A 30 -8.98 -18.15 10.42
CA CYS A 30 -8.30 -16.99 10.97
C CYS A 30 -6.78 -17.03 10.75
N ALA A 31 -6.14 -18.18 10.96
CA ALA A 31 -4.70 -18.35 10.73
C ALA A 31 -4.32 -18.12 9.25
N VAL A 32 -5.13 -18.65 8.32
CA VAL A 32 -4.95 -18.43 6.87
C VAL A 32 -5.11 -16.94 6.54
N LEU A 33 -6.11 -16.27 7.10
CA LEU A 33 -6.38 -14.85 6.88
C LEU A 33 -5.21 -13.97 7.38
N LEU A 34 -4.73 -14.23 8.60
CA LEU A 34 -3.57 -13.54 9.16
C LEU A 34 -2.29 -13.79 8.34
N GLY A 35 -2.06 -15.02 7.89
CA GLY A 35 -0.93 -15.37 7.03
C GLY A 35 -0.96 -14.59 5.71
N LEU A 36 -2.14 -14.49 5.08
CA LEU A 36 -2.30 -13.75 3.83
C LEU A 36 -2.06 -12.25 4.03
N ILE A 37 -2.60 -11.66 5.10
CA ILE A 37 -2.35 -10.25 5.46
C ILE A 37 -0.84 -10.01 5.65
N MET A 38 -0.14 -10.88 6.38
CA MET A 38 1.31 -10.76 6.62
C MET A 38 2.11 -10.77 5.31
N ILE A 39 1.78 -11.67 4.38
CA ILE A 39 2.44 -11.76 3.07
C ILE A 39 2.21 -10.47 2.26
N ILE A 40 0.98 -9.95 2.24
CA ILE A 40 0.66 -8.70 1.54
C ILE A 40 1.43 -7.54 2.17
N PHE A 41 1.44 -7.43 3.50
CA PHE A 41 2.19 -6.37 4.19
C PHE A 41 3.69 -6.42 3.87
N ALA A 42 4.28 -7.61 3.84
CA ALA A 42 5.70 -7.80 3.51
C ALA A 42 6.04 -7.32 2.09
N ILE A 43 5.12 -7.40 1.13
CA ILE A 43 5.30 -6.95 -0.26
C ILE A 43 4.92 -5.47 -0.44
N ALA A 44 3.84 -5.03 0.21
CA ALA A 44 3.31 -3.68 0.09
C ALA A 44 4.21 -2.64 0.77
N MET A 45 4.68 -2.92 1.99
CA MET A 45 5.56 -2.01 2.75
C MET A 45 6.81 -1.55 1.98
N PRO A 46 7.64 -2.43 1.40
CA PRO A 46 8.83 -2.00 0.66
C PRO A 46 8.46 -1.16 -0.57
N LYS A 47 7.35 -1.48 -1.25
CA LYS A 47 6.89 -0.69 -2.41
C LYS A 47 6.33 0.67 -2.00
N PHE A 48 5.60 0.75 -0.90
CA PHE A 48 5.18 2.03 -0.32
C PHE A 48 6.38 2.93 0.02
N LYS A 49 7.44 2.34 0.60
CA LYS A 49 8.68 3.08 0.89
C LYS A 49 9.40 3.55 -0.38
N ALA A 50 9.40 2.74 -1.43
CA ALA A 50 9.94 3.14 -2.73
C ALA A 50 9.13 4.30 -3.35
N MET A 51 7.80 4.28 -3.22
CA MET A 51 6.94 5.38 -3.68
C MET A 51 7.23 6.69 -2.93
N GLN A 52 7.44 6.63 -1.61
CA GLN A 52 7.84 7.83 -0.83
C GLN A 52 9.13 8.46 -1.37
N LYS A 53 10.15 7.65 -1.66
CA LYS A 53 11.42 8.15 -2.22
C LYS A 53 11.25 8.82 -3.59
N LEU A 54 10.32 8.33 -4.42
CA LEU A 54 9.98 8.94 -5.71
C LEU A 54 9.27 10.28 -5.53
N VAL A 55 8.36 10.39 -4.55
CA VAL A 55 7.70 11.65 -4.18
C VAL A 55 8.73 12.68 -3.71
N ASP A 56 9.65 12.28 -2.84
CA ASP A 56 10.72 13.17 -2.35
C ASP A 56 11.60 13.69 -3.50
N ARG A 57 11.92 12.82 -4.47
CA ARG A 57 12.69 13.20 -5.66
C ARG A 57 11.94 14.22 -6.53
N ILE A 58 10.64 14.02 -6.77
CA ILE A 58 9.82 14.99 -7.52
C ILE A 58 9.74 16.31 -6.78
N ASN A 59 9.57 16.28 -5.46
CA ASN A 59 9.50 17.48 -4.64
C ASN A 59 10.82 18.27 -4.69
N LEU A 60 11.96 17.58 -4.65
CA LEU A 60 13.29 18.18 -4.86
C LEU A 60 13.41 18.87 -6.23
N VAL A 61 13.08 18.16 -7.31
CA VAL A 61 13.15 18.71 -8.68
C VAL A 61 12.23 19.93 -8.82
N ALA A 62 11.02 19.86 -8.26
CA ALA A 62 10.09 20.99 -8.26
C ALA A 62 10.68 22.20 -7.50
N ARG A 63 11.28 21.97 -6.34
CA ARG A 63 11.88 23.03 -5.51
C ARG A 63 13.09 23.67 -6.18
N GLU A 64 13.95 22.87 -6.82
CA GLU A 64 15.07 23.36 -7.64
C GLU A 64 14.58 24.21 -8.81
N THR A 65 13.53 23.74 -9.51
CA THR A 65 12.94 24.46 -10.65
C THR A 65 12.34 25.80 -10.24
N LEU A 66 11.63 25.84 -9.11
CA LEU A 66 11.02 27.07 -8.59
C LEU A 66 12.06 28.08 -8.11
N ASN A 67 13.08 27.64 -7.37
CA ASN A 67 14.16 28.51 -6.88
C ASN A 67 15.07 29.00 -8.02
N GLY A 68 15.31 28.15 -9.03
CA GLY A 68 16.15 28.45 -10.19
C GLY A 68 15.41 29.02 -11.40
N LEU A 69 14.14 29.41 -11.26
CA LEU A 69 13.28 29.78 -12.39
C LEU A 69 13.85 30.91 -13.25
N SER A 70 14.48 31.91 -12.63
CA SER A 70 15.14 33.02 -13.32
C SER A 70 16.33 32.55 -14.16
N VAL A 71 17.13 31.61 -13.63
CA VAL A 71 18.29 31.01 -14.33
C VAL A 71 17.83 30.14 -15.50
N ILE A 72 16.80 29.32 -15.30
CA ILE A 72 16.24 28.46 -16.35
C ILE A 72 15.72 29.29 -17.54
N ARG A 73 15.07 30.43 -17.24
CA ARG A 73 14.63 31.37 -18.27
C ARG A 73 15.79 32.09 -18.95
N ALA A 74 16.79 32.52 -18.18
CA ALA A 74 17.97 33.22 -18.72
C ALA A 74 18.77 32.36 -19.70
N PHE A 75 18.85 31.04 -19.47
CA PHE A 75 19.54 30.09 -20.35
C PHE A 75 18.61 29.36 -21.33
N SER A 76 17.31 29.70 -21.38
CA SER A 76 16.29 29.04 -22.21
C SER A 76 16.23 27.50 -22.04
N THR A 77 16.60 26.98 -20.86
CA THR A 77 16.66 25.52 -20.57
C THR A 77 15.33 24.94 -20.09
N SER A 78 14.22 25.67 -20.23
CA SER A 78 12.91 25.25 -19.71
C SER A 78 12.42 23.91 -20.28
N GLN A 79 12.72 23.60 -21.53
CA GLN A 79 12.29 22.34 -22.15
C GLN A 79 13.05 21.13 -21.57
N PHE A 80 14.34 21.31 -21.26
CA PHE A 80 15.18 20.29 -20.62
C PHE A 80 14.69 19.96 -19.20
N GLU A 81 14.42 20.98 -18.37
CA GLU A 81 13.89 20.76 -17.02
C GLU A 81 12.48 20.14 -17.03
N LYS A 82 11.67 20.46 -18.04
CA LYS A 82 10.35 19.84 -18.23
C LYS A 82 10.46 18.34 -18.53
N GLU A 83 11.41 17.95 -19.37
CA GLU A 83 11.67 16.53 -19.68
C GLU A 83 12.22 15.77 -18.47
N ARG A 84 13.11 16.40 -17.70
CA ARG A 84 13.62 15.86 -16.42
C ARG A 84 12.48 15.62 -15.41
N PHE A 85 11.55 16.56 -15.30
CA PHE A 85 10.37 16.42 -14.45
C PHE A 85 9.42 15.32 -14.94
N ASP A 86 9.15 15.26 -16.25
CA ASP A 86 8.26 14.27 -16.84
C ASP A 86 8.78 12.83 -16.65
N ASN A 87 10.09 12.64 -16.78
CA ASN A 87 10.74 11.35 -16.51
C ASN A 87 10.58 10.93 -15.03
N ALA A 88 10.81 11.85 -14.09
CA ALA A 88 10.61 11.56 -12.66
C ALA A 88 9.13 11.25 -12.35
N ASN A 89 8.19 11.95 -12.99
CA ASN A 89 6.76 11.74 -12.82
C ASN A 89 6.29 10.38 -13.38
N LYS A 90 6.82 9.94 -14.53
CA LYS A 90 6.55 8.61 -15.10
C LYS A 90 6.99 7.49 -14.16
N ASP A 91 8.15 7.62 -13.51
CA ASP A 91 8.64 6.63 -12.54
C ASP A 91 7.74 6.56 -11.31
N LEU A 92 7.27 7.72 -10.80
CA LEU A 92 6.31 7.77 -9.70
C LEU A 92 4.97 7.14 -10.11
N ALA A 93 4.42 7.53 -11.27
CA ALA A 93 3.14 7.03 -11.77
C ALA A 93 3.16 5.51 -11.98
N ARG A 94 4.23 4.97 -12.57
CA ARG A 94 4.39 3.52 -12.78
C ARG A 94 4.43 2.75 -11.47
N THR A 95 5.14 3.28 -10.48
CA THR A 95 5.24 2.67 -9.14
C THR A 95 3.91 2.77 -8.39
N GLY A 96 3.23 3.91 -8.48
CA GLY A 96 1.91 4.13 -7.90
C GLY A 96 0.85 3.21 -8.49
N LEU A 97 0.81 3.06 -9.82
CA LEU A 97 -0.11 2.15 -10.51
C LEU A 97 0.13 0.68 -10.12
N PHE A 98 1.40 0.27 -9.98
CA PHE A 98 1.74 -1.08 -9.53
C PHE A 98 1.25 -1.33 -8.10
N ILE A 99 1.49 -0.39 -7.18
CA ILE A 99 1.04 -0.49 -5.79
C ILE A 99 -0.48 -0.53 -5.72
N ASN A 100 -1.15 0.40 -6.41
CA ASN A 100 -2.59 0.48 -6.43
C ASN A 100 -3.20 -0.82 -6.95
N ARG A 101 -2.71 -1.35 -8.08
CA ARG A 101 -3.15 -2.65 -8.62
C ARG A 101 -2.92 -3.79 -7.63
N THR A 102 -1.82 -3.80 -6.89
CA THR A 102 -1.54 -4.81 -5.85
C THR A 102 -2.52 -4.72 -4.67
N VAL A 103 -2.82 -3.50 -4.20
CA VAL A 103 -3.73 -3.27 -3.08
C VAL A 103 -5.18 -3.51 -3.49
N THR A 104 -5.58 -3.17 -4.72
CA THR A 104 -6.94 -3.46 -5.23
C THR A 104 -7.21 -4.96 -5.30
N PHE A 105 -6.20 -5.81 -5.52
CA PHE A 105 -6.34 -7.26 -5.44
C PHE A 105 -6.59 -7.79 -4.01
N MET A 106 -6.28 -7.01 -2.97
CA MET A 106 -6.51 -7.40 -1.58
C MET A 106 -8.00 -7.52 -1.26
N MET A 107 -8.83 -6.60 -1.76
CA MET A 107 -10.27 -6.58 -1.51
C MET A 107 -11.01 -7.83 -2.03
N PRO A 108 -10.85 -8.27 -3.30
CA PRO A 108 -11.48 -9.49 -3.79
C PRO A 108 -10.93 -10.75 -3.11
N VAL A 109 -9.66 -10.79 -2.72
CA VAL A 109 -9.09 -11.94 -1.97
C VAL A 109 -9.71 -12.06 -0.58
N MET A 110 -9.87 -10.93 0.14
CA MET A 110 -10.59 -10.92 1.42
C MET A 110 -12.05 -11.34 1.25
N MET A 111 -12.72 -10.87 0.20
CA MET A 111 -14.10 -11.25 -0.11
C MET A 111 -14.23 -12.75 -0.42
N LEU A 112 -13.27 -13.33 -1.17
CA LEU A 112 -13.22 -14.76 -1.47
C LEU A 112 -13.06 -15.62 -0.22
N ILE A 113 -12.22 -15.20 0.73
CA ILE A 113 -12.07 -15.92 2.00
C ILE A 113 -13.35 -15.83 2.83
N MET A 114 -13.99 -14.66 2.87
CA MET A 114 -15.19 -14.46 3.70
C MET A 114 -16.44 -15.16 3.15
N ASN A 115 -16.55 -15.30 1.82
CA ASN A 115 -17.69 -15.99 1.18
C ASN A 115 -17.40 -17.46 0.85
N GLY A 116 -16.12 -17.86 0.83
CA GLY A 116 -15.69 -19.24 0.57
C GLY A 116 -15.53 -20.10 1.83
N VAL A 117 -15.57 -19.48 3.01
CA VAL A 117 -15.69 -20.13 4.34
C VAL A 117 -17.16 -20.26 4.72
#